data_AF-F6EJI7-F1
#
_entry.id   AF-F6EJI7-F1
#
_cell.length_a   1.000
_cell.length_b   1.000
_cell.length_c   1.000
_cell.angle_alpha   90.00
_cell.angle_beta   90.00
_cell.angle_gamma   90.00
#
_symmetry.space_group_name_H-M   'P 1'
#
loop_
_entity.id
_entity.type
_entity.pdbx_description
1 polymer ?
#
loop_
_entity_poly.entity_id
_entity_poly.type
_entity_poly.pdbx_seq_one_letter_code
_entity_poly.pdbx_strand_id
1 'polypeptide(L)' 'MAARLLAELTGKEPQGVTSLAPADEGWEVEVEVVEDHRVPSSADILSLYEIQIDQEGNLLSWRRTRRYPRGRGDEAQ' A
#
# COMPACT_ATOMS: atom_id res chain seq x y z
N MET A 1 0.82 -10.18 -6.30
CA MET A 1 1.03 -9.37 -7.51
C MET A 1 1.06 -7.87 -7.18
N ALA A 2 -0.04 -7.29 -6.72
CA ALA A 2 -0.15 -5.84 -6.44
C ALA A 2 0.96 -5.25 -5.55
N ALA A 3 1.27 -5.87 -4.40
CA ALA A 3 2.37 -5.40 -3.53
C ALA A 3 3.74 -5.39 -4.23
N ARG A 4 3.98 -6.35 -5.13
CA ARG A 4 5.22 -6.41 -5.92
C ARG A 4 5.25 -5.31 -6.98
N LEU A 5 4.14 -5.10 -7.70
CA LEU A 5 4.03 -4.01 -8.67
C LEU A 5 4.27 -2.65 -7.98
N LEU A 6 3.70 -2.44 -6.79
CA LEU A 6 3.92 -1.22 -6.03
C LEU A 6 5.39 -1.04 -5.63
N ALA A 7 6.05 -2.11 -5.18
CA ALA A 7 7.48 -2.08 -4.86
C ALA A 7 8.32 -1.72 -6.11
N GLU A 8 7.99 -2.30 -7.27
CA GLU A 8 8.66 -2.02 -8.54
C GLU A 8 8.42 -0.57 -9.02
N LEU A 9 7.23 -0.01 -8.79
CA LEU A 9 6.88 1.37 -9.17
C LEU A 9 7.47 2.44 -8.25
N THR A 10 7.44 2.19 -6.93
CA THR A 10 7.77 3.20 -5.91
C THR A 10 9.16 3.01 -5.30
N GLY A 11 9.77 1.83 -5.49
CA GLY A 11 11.00 1.43 -4.81
C GLY A 11 10.85 1.24 -3.30
N LYS A 12 9.61 1.22 -2.78
CA LYS A 12 9.31 1.12 -1.34
C LYS A 12 9.11 -0.32 -0.92
N GLU A 13 9.41 -0.60 0.35
CA GLU A 13 9.25 -1.92 0.95
C GLU A 13 7.77 -2.14 1.35
N PRO A 14 7.05 -3.10 0.74
CA PRO A 14 5.71 -3.46 1.19
C PRO A 14 5.76 -4.14 2.55
N GLN A 15 4.92 -3.70 3.47
CA GLN A 15 4.69 -4.38 4.75
C GLN A 15 3.62 -5.47 4.60
N GLY A 16 2.58 -5.21 3.82
CA GLY A 16 1.52 -6.18 3.59
C GLY A 16 0.32 -5.61 2.82
N VAL A 17 -0.59 -6.51 2.46
CA VAL A 17 -1.91 -6.14 1.90
C VAL A 17 -2.86 -5.90 3.07
N THR A 18 -3.49 -4.74 3.12
CA THR A 18 -4.45 -4.34 4.17
C THR A 18 -5.90 -4.54 3.73
N SER A 19 -6.18 -4.49 2.42
CA SER A 19 -7.52 -4.71 1.87
C SER A 19 -7.44 -5.33 0.46
N LEU A 20 -8.47 -6.09 0.11
CA LEU A 20 -8.67 -6.65 -1.23
C LEU A 20 -10.17 -6.73 -1.52
N ALA A 21 -10.62 -6.07 -2.59
CA ALA A 21 -12.01 -6.05 -3.02
C ALA A 21 -12.13 -6.16 -4.56
N PRO A 22 -13.22 -6.75 -5.08
CA PRO A 22 -13.51 -6.64 -6.51
C PRO A 22 -13.84 -5.19 -6.88
N ALA A 23 -13.40 -4.77 -8.06
CA ALA A 23 -13.72 -3.49 -8.68
C ALA A 23 -14.39 -3.70 -10.05
N ASP A 24 -14.87 -2.63 -10.67
CA ASP A 24 -15.55 -2.70 -11.97
C ASP A 24 -14.66 -3.36 -13.04
N GLU A 25 -13.36 -3.05 -13.05
CA GLU A 25 -12.36 -3.63 -13.93
C GLU A 25 -11.29 -4.39 -13.14
N GLY A 26 -11.69 -5.48 -12.47
CA GLY A 26 -10.77 -6.41 -11.81
C GLY A 26 -10.76 -6.28 -10.29
N TRP A 27 -9.64 -5.86 -9.71
CA TRP A 27 -9.43 -5.83 -8.25
C TRP A 27 -8.88 -4.50 -7.78
N GLU A 28 -9.39 -4.04 -6.64
CA GLU A 28 -8.81 -2.98 -5.84
C GLU A 28 -8.08 -3.59 -4.64
N VAL A 29 -6.83 -3.21 -4.48
CA VAL A 29 -5.93 -3.73 -3.44
C VAL A 29 -5.34 -2.56 -2.67
N GLU A 30 -5.43 -2.59 -1.35
CA GLU A 30 -4.71 -1.66 -0.50
C GLU A 30 -3.45 -2.33 0.07
N VAL A 31 -2.31 -1.66 -0.07
CA VAL A 31 -1.00 -2.13 0.36
C VAL A 31 -0.38 -1.10 1.28
N GLU A 32 0.04 -1.54 2.46
CA GLU A 32 0.85 -0.76 3.38
C GLU A 32 2.33 -0.90 3.00
N VAL A 33 3.04 0.22 2.94
CA VAL A 33 4.49 0.27 2.66
C VAL A 33 5.22 1.14 3.67
N VAL A 34 6.51 0.90 3.83
CA VAL A 34 7.40 1.83 4.52
C VAL A 34 7.78 2.95 3.56
N GLU A 35 7.28 4.15 3.84
CA GLU A 35 7.55 5.35 3.04
C GLU A 35 8.91 5.96 3.38
N ASP A 36 9.27 5.95 4.67
CA ASP A 36 10.49 6.56 5.22
C ASP A 36 10.97 5.77 6.45
N HIS A 37 12.20 5.24 6.40
CA HIS A 37 12.82 4.51 7.49
C HIS A 37 13.48 5.47 8.50
N ARG A 38 13.26 5.24 9.80
CA ARG A 38 13.80 6.05 10.89
C ARG A 38 14.40 5.18 12.00
N VAL A 39 15.15 5.82 12.89
CA VAL A 39 15.77 5.18 14.05
C VAL A 39 15.23 5.84 15.32
N PRO A 40 14.60 5.09 16.26
CA PRO A 40 14.29 3.66 16.16
C PRO A 40 13.24 3.36 15.08
N SER A 41 13.15 2.10 14.62
CA SER A 41 12.21 1.68 13.55
C SER A 41 10.74 1.91 13.90
N SER A 42 10.41 2.03 15.19
CA SER A 42 9.09 2.47 15.66
C SER A 42 8.74 3.90 15.24
N ALA A 43 9.70 4.70 14.78
CA ALA A 43 9.48 6.04 14.25
C ALA A 43 9.32 6.06 12.71
N ASP A 44 9.39 4.92 12.02
CA ASP A 44 9.17 4.83 10.58
C ASP A 44 7.87 5.50 10.16
N ILE A 45 7.80 5.98 8.93
CA ILE A 45 6.56 6.47 8.35
C ILE A 45 6.01 5.42 7.39
N LEU A 46 4.78 4.99 7.64
CA LEU A 46 4.02 4.08 6.80
C LEU A 46 3.11 4.86 5.86
N SER A 47 2.71 4.24 4.76
CA SER A 47 1.74 4.77 3.82
C SER A 47 0.89 3.66 3.24
N LEU A 48 -0.39 3.99 3.02
CA LEU A 48 -1.33 3.10 2.35
C LEU A 48 -1.45 3.53 0.88
N TYR A 49 -1.40 2.54 0.01
CA TYR A 49 -1.53 2.71 -1.42
C TYR A 49 -2.68 1.84 -1.90
N GLU A 50 -3.61 2.47 -2.58
CA GLU A 50 -4.68 1.78 -3.31
C GLU A 50 -4.19 1.55 -4.74
N ILE A 51 -4.36 0.33 -5.20
CA ILE A 51 -3.89 -0.15 -6.50
C ILE A 51 -5.06 -0.84 -7.16
N GLN A 52 -5.37 -0.44 -8.39
CA GLN A 52 -6.33 -1.16 -9.22
C GLN A 52 -5.59 -1.96 -10.26
N ILE A 53 -5.95 -3.24 -10.35
CA ILE A 53 -5.42 -4.16 -11.34
C ILE A 53 -6.57 -4.80 -12.12
N ASP A 54 -6.36 -5.07 -13.40
CA ASP A 54 -7.33 -5.80 -14.21
C ASP A 54 -7.37 -7.30 -13.85
N GLN A 55 -8.21 -8.06 -14.56
CA GLN A 55 -8.35 -9.51 -14.35
C GLN A 55 -7.08 -10.30 -14.69
N GLU A 56 -6.17 -9.72 -15.47
CA GLU A 56 -4.90 -10.30 -15.90
C GLU A 56 -3.76 -9.93 -14.95
N GLY A 57 -4.02 -9.02 -14.01
CA GLY A 57 -3.06 -8.52 -13.03
C GLY A 57 -2.22 -7.35 -13.52
N ASN A 58 -2.60 -6.70 -14.63
CA ASN A 58 -1.95 -5.49 -15.09
C ASN A 58 -2.40 -4.29 -14.24
N LEU A 59 -1.48 -3.37 -13.99
CA LEU A 59 -1.77 -2.13 -13.26
C LEU A 59 -2.66 -1.20 -14.10
N LEU A 60 -3.84 -0.88 -13.59
CA LEU A 60 -4.72 0.14 -14.16
C LEU A 60 -4.46 1.50 -13.53
N SER A 61 -4.40 1.56 -12.21
CA SER A 61 -4.16 2.81 -11.48
C SER A 61 -3.51 2.55 -10.12
N TRP A 62 -2.90 3.59 -9.55
CA TRP A 62 -2.48 3.58 -8.16
C TRP A 62 -2.50 4.98 -7.58
N ARG A 63 -2.75 5.08 -6.27
CA ARG A 63 -2.65 6.33 -5.51
C ARG A 63 -2.27 6.07 -4.06
N ARG A 64 -1.54 7.00 -3.46
CA ARG A 64 -1.33 7.01 -2.00
C ARG A 64 -2.57 7.58 -1.33
N THR A 65 -3.19 6.81 -0.44
CA THR A 65 -4.42 7.20 0.27
C THR A 65 -4.13 7.80 1.64
N ARG A 66 -3.09 7.32 2.33
CA ARG A 66 -2.74 7.75 3.68
C ARG A 66 -1.24 7.71 3.92
N ARG A 67 -0.77 8.52 4.88
CA ARG A 67 0.59 8.49 5.43
C ARG A 67 0.54 8.72 6.94
N TYR A 68 1.22 7.90 7.74
CA TYR A 68 1.21 8.00 9.21
C TYR A 68 2.47 7.41 9.85
N PRO A 69 2.86 7.84 11.07
CA PRO A 69 3.93 7.20 11.83
C PRO A 69 3.58 5.77 12.24
N ARG A 70 4.55 4.85 12.16
CA ARG A 70 4.47 3.50 12.68
C ARG A 70 4.12 3.60 14.18
N GLY A 71 3.05 2.93 14.60
CA GLY A 71 2.52 3.01 15.98
C GLY A 71 1.31 3.93 16.19
N ARG A 72 0.86 4.70 15.18
CA ARG A 72 -0.44 5.39 15.18
C ARG A 72 -1.48 4.73 14.23
N GLY A 73 -1.20 3.51 13.77
CA GLY A 73 -1.95 2.84 12.71
C GLY A 73 -3.42 2.56 13.02
N ASP A 74 -3.77 2.28 14.27
CA ASP A 74 -5.15 1.99 14.69
C ASP A 74 -5.73 3.12 15.56
N GLU A 75 -6.06 4.25 14.94
CA GLU A 75 -7.25 5.00 15.34
C GLU A 75 -8.32 4.70 14.27
N ALA A 76 -8.78 3.45 14.22
CA ALA A 76 -10.07 3.14 13.61
C ALA A 76 -11.13 3.77 14.52
N GLN A 77 -11.72 4.88 14.06
CA GLN A 77 -12.86 5.52 14.71
C GLN A 77 -14.13 5.14 13.97
#